data_AF-A0AAW0C3Y8-F1
#
_entry.id   AF-A0AAW0C3Y8-F1
#
_cell.length_a   1.000
_cell.length_b   1.000
_cell.length_c   1.000
_cell.angle_alpha   90.00
_cell.angle_beta   90.00
_cell.angle_gamma   90.00
#
_symmetry.space_group_name_H-M   'P 1'
#
loop_
_entity.id
_entity.type
_entity.pdbx_description
1 polymer ?
#
loop_
_entity_poly.entity_id
_entity_poly.type
_entity_poly.pdbx_seq_one_letter_code
_entity_poly.pdbx_strand_id
1 'polypeptide(L)'
;MSSNDPESRSIGGANTSSLDPPGPPPHESVSQAAPTINDDVCINPIHLDFWIHFLRQDAIPIDPDLLAPSQPLFLPSPQSSLFQTPRRQRSTSVGSMNLVDEQHSPGHRSMSSDTPSSVSSTPSRRERASKKKPIFGHVTGVYRGTRHLSCFRTRQAINPGKIGKLNVPKRFYDRTRSLMTKVASLSHLLIRLFKLIVPLQLEDLATETGCWLYFNAQLPTSQHPFIHYTSERLRSEGGELMDSVHQASKRMYSSLQAARRRDASQIAADLETARDELTRAKEAEEAALKRAEEYRVALEAAGINVA
;
A
#
# COMPACT_ATOMS: atom_id res chain seq x y z
N MET A 1 -3.75 59.49 -21.37
CA MET A 1 -2.47 59.39 -20.63
C MET A 1 -2.48 58.01 -19.97
N SER A 2 -1.74 56.99 -20.36
CA SER A 2 -0.56 56.86 -21.21
C SER A 2 -0.68 55.62 -22.10
N SER A 3 -0.34 55.83 -23.36
CA SER A 3 0.06 54.86 -24.37
C SER A 3 1.45 54.30 -24.04
N ASN A 4 1.69 53.00 -24.24
CA ASN A 4 3.02 52.46 -24.49
C ASN A 4 2.93 51.20 -25.36
N ASP A 5 3.70 51.27 -26.44
CA ASP A 5 3.77 50.41 -27.61
C ASP A 5 4.58 49.11 -27.40
N PRO A 6 4.45 48.13 -28.32
CA PRO A 6 5.18 46.87 -28.31
C PRO A 6 6.56 46.99 -29.00
N GLU A 7 7.62 46.50 -28.35
CA GLU A 7 8.94 46.32 -28.99
C GLU A 7 8.97 45.06 -29.87
N SER A 8 8.94 45.31 -31.17
CA SER A 8 9.42 44.43 -32.23
C SER A 8 10.95 44.40 -32.28
N ARG A 9 11.56 43.21 -32.16
CA ARG A 9 12.96 42.97 -32.58
C ARG A 9 13.02 41.93 -33.69
N SER A 10 13.31 42.44 -34.87
CA SER A 10 13.69 41.73 -36.09
C SER A 10 15.20 41.89 -36.28
N ILE A 11 15.94 40.78 -36.27
CA ILE A 11 17.28 40.60 -36.86
C ILE A 11 17.29 39.10 -37.27
N GLY A 12 17.35 38.69 -38.54
CA GLY A 12 18.12 39.24 -39.65
C GLY A 12 19.46 38.52 -39.74
N GLY A 13 19.47 37.23 -40.11
CA GLY A 13 20.68 36.42 -40.23
C GLY A 13 20.52 35.33 -41.28
N ALA A 14 20.66 35.70 -42.55
CA ALA A 14 20.74 34.77 -43.67
C ALA A 14 22.14 34.14 -43.69
N ASN A 15 22.25 32.87 -43.30
CA ASN A 15 23.42 32.03 -43.60
C ASN A 15 23.04 31.08 -44.73
N THR A 16 23.41 31.45 -45.94
CA THR A 16 23.51 30.57 -47.10
C THR A 16 24.80 29.77 -46.99
N SER A 17 24.73 28.61 -46.35
CA SER A 17 25.79 27.60 -46.35
C SER A 17 25.37 26.45 -47.26
N SER A 18 26.31 25.99 -48.05
CA SER A 18 26.18 25.10 -49.20
C SER A 18 25.37 23.83 -48.96
N LEU A 19 24.53 23.52 -49.94
CA LEU A 19 23.96 22.20 -50.20
C LEU A 19 25.09 21.25 -50.61
N ASP A 20 25.59 20.47 -49.66
CA ASP A 20 26.15 19.15 -49.96
C ASP A 20 25.00 18.13 -49.89
N PRO A 21 24.87 17.21 -50.87
CA PRO A 21 23.89 16.15 -50.78
C PRO A 21 24.23 15.21 -49.61
N PRO A 22 23.23 14.75 -48.84
CA PRO A 22 23.45 13.82 -47.75
C PRO A 22 24.05 12.52 -48.29
N GLY A 23 25.31 12.25 -47.94
CA GLY A 23 25.95 10.97 -48.19
C GLY A 23 25.16 9.85 -47.49
N PRO A 24 25.09 8.65 -48.10
CA PRO A 24 24.40 7.52 -47.50
C PRO A 24 25.02 7.21 -46.13
N PRO A 25 24.19 6.93 -45.10
CA PRO A 25 24.70 6.61 -43.78
C PRO A 25 25.56 5.34 -43.84
N PRO A 26 26.65 5.26 -43.06
CA PRO A 26 27.45 4.05 -42.99
C PRO A 26 26.58 2.90 -42.47
N HIS A 27 26.54 1.81 -43.24
CA HIS A 27 26.00 0.53 -42.79
C HIS A 27 26.90 -0.02 -41.67
N GLU A 28 26.67 0.44 -40.43
CA GLU A 28 27.08 -0.32 -39.26
C GLU A 28 26.15 -1.53 -39.15
N SER A 29 26.71 -2.69 -39.46
CA SER A 29 26.14 -4.01 -39.21
C SER A 29 26.02 -4.26 -37.70
N VAL A 30 25.13 -3.53 -37.03
CA VAL A 30 24.76 -3.82 -35.65
C VAL A 30 23.86 -5.04 -35.71
N SER A 31 24.47 -6.21 -35.45
CA SER A 31 23.76 -7.44 -35.11
C SER A 31 22.96 -7.20 -33.81
N GLN A 32 21.77 -6.59 -33.94
CA GLN A 32 20.82 -6.45 -32.84
C GLN A 32 20.20 -7.82 -32.61
N ALA A 33 20.78 -8.55 -31.65
CA ALA A 33 20.08 -9.63 -30.99
C ALA A 33 18.75 -9.04 -30.46
N ALA A 34 17.63 -9.61 -30.92
CA ALA A 34 16.30 -9.22 -30.46
C ALA A 34 16.30 -9.17 -28.92
N PRO A 35 15.85 -8.07 -28.29
CA PRO A 35 15.77 -8.02 -26.84
C PRO A 35 14.76 -9.09 -26.41
N THR A 36 15.27 -10.16 -25.80
CA THR A 36 14.46 -11.10 -25.04
C THR A 36 13.80 -10.29 -23.92
N ILE A 37 12.50 -10.01 -24.10
CA ILE A 37 11.66 -9.44 -23.06
C ILE A 37 11.60 -10.50 -21.96
N ASN A 38 12.49 -10.36 -20.97
CA ASN A 38 12.33 -11.03 -19.70
C ASN A 38 11.09 -10.38 -19.06
N ASP A 39 9.97 -11.08 -19.10
CA ASP A 39 8.77 -10.82 -18.29
C ASP A 39 9.06 -11.05 -16.80
N ASP A 40 10.18 -10.54 -16.30
CA ASP A 40 10.42 -10.35 -14.88
C ASP A 40 9.49 -9.24 -14.43
N VAL A 41 8.26 -9.67 -14.09
CA VAL A 41 7.28 -8.91 -13.34
C VAL A 41 8.02 -8.29 -12.16
N CYS A 42 8.36 -7.01 -12.31
CA CYS A 42 8.91 -6.20 -11.25
C CYS A 42 7.85 -6.14 -10.15
N ILE A 43 7.95 -7.06 -9.20
CA ILE A 43 7.22 -6.98 -7.93
C ILE A 43 7.81 -5.75 -7.25
N ASN A 44 7.22 -4.59 -7.50
CA ASN A 44 7.59 -3.34 -6.86
C ASN A 44 7.70 -3.62 -5.36
N PRO A 45 8.85 -3.27 -4.72
CA PRO A 45 9.01 -3.44 -3.29
C PRO A 45 7.82 -2.76 -2.61
N ILE A 46 7.09 -3.52 -1.79
CA ILE A 46 5.94 -3.01 -1.05
C ILE A 46 6.49 -1.95 -0.10
N HIS A 47 6.47 -0.68 -0.54
CA HIS A 47 6.77 0.46 0.33
C HIS A 47 5.65 0.51 1.37
N LEU A 48 5.97 0.02 2.57
CA LEU A 48 5.12 0.09 3.74
C LEU A 48 5.48 1.38 4.48
N ASP A 49 4.63 2.39 4.34
CA ASP A 49 4.77 3.62 5.09
C ASP A 49 4.21 3.38 6.50
N PHE A 50 5.11 3.25 7.48
CA PHE A 50 4.75 3.15 8.89
C PHE A 50 4.87 4.51 9.54
N TRP A 51 3.73 5.06 9.99
CA TRP A 51 3.69 6.28 10.78
C TRP A 51 3.43 5.90 12.24
N ILE A 52 4.39 6.18 13.11
CA ILE A 52 4.21 6.05 14.56
C ILE A 52 4.14 7.45 15.15
N HIS A 53 2.97 7.84 15.61
CA HIS A 53 2.80 9.09 16.32
C HIS A 53 3.04 8.85 17.81
N PHE A 54 4.10 9.44 18.35
CA PHE A 54 4.30 9.52 19.79
C PHE A 54 3.71 10.84 20.30
N LEU A 55 2.56 10.76 20.95
CA LEU A 55 2.00 11.87 21.69
C LEU A 55 2.78 11.99 23.00
N ARG A 56 3.79 12.84 23.01
CA ARG A 56 4.50 13.24 24.23
C ARG A 56 3.63 14.29 24.96
N GLN A 57 3.58 14.25 26.29
CA GLN A 57 2.79 15.19 27.12
C GLN A 57 3.19 16.66 26.93
N ASP A 58 4.37 16.92 26.38
CA ASP A 58 4.80 18.25 25.95
C ASP A 58 4.05 18.57 24.65
N ALA A 59 2.84 19.10 24.79
CA ALA A 59 1.91 19.42 23.70
C ALA A 59 2.62 20.26 22.63
N ILE A 60 3.01 19.61 21.53
CA ILE A 60 3.31 20.32 20.29
C ILE A 60 1.94 20.76 19.77
N PRO A 61 1.64 22.07 19.67
CA PRO A 61 0.42 22.53 19.06
C PRO A 61 0.39 21.96 17.64
N ILE A 62 -0.56 21.07 17.39
CA ILE A 62 -0.83 20.59 16.04
C ILE A 62 -1.36 21.81 15.31
N ASP A 63 -0.59 22.30 14.34
CA ASP A 63 -1.00 23.41 13.51
C ASP A 63 -2.34 23.05 12.84
N PRO A 64 -3.45 23.76 13.15
CA PRO A 64 -4.76 23.46 12.58
C PRO A 64 -4.75 23.56 11.04
N ASP A 65 -3.80 24.29 10.46
CA ASP A 65 -3.67 24.42 9.01
C ASP A 65 -3.16 23.13 8.34
N LEU A 66 -2.47 22.24 9.07
CA LEU A 66 -2.12 20.90 8.58
C LEU A 66 -3.31 19.93 8.56
N LEU A 67 -4.41 20.28 9.25
CA LEU A 67 -5.67 19.52 9.25
C LEU A 67 -6.72 20.11 8.30
N ALA A 68 -6.45 21.28 7.71
CA ALA A 68 -7.28 21.84 6.66
C ALA A 68 -7.29 20.84 5.48
N PRO A 69 -8.48 20.44 4.98
CA PRO A 69 -8.55 19.60 3.80
C PRO A 69 -7.88 20.37 2.66
N SER A 70 -6.69 19.94 2.25
CA SER A 70 -6.03 20.42 1.05
C SER A 70 -7.06 20.38 -0.06
N GLN A 71 -7.47 21.56 -0.55
CA GLN A 71 -8.46 21.64 -1.61
C GLN A 71 -7.99 20.73 -2.75
N PRO A 72 -8.88 19.91 -3.34
CA PRO A 72 -8.50 19.11 -4.47
C PRO A 72 -8.00 20.09 -5.53
N LEU A 73 -6.69 20.03 -5.82
CA LEU A 73 -6.12 20.67 -6.99
C LEU A 73 -6.81 20.03 -8.20
N PHE A 74 -7.87 20.67 -8.66
CA PHE A 74 -8.49 20.40 -9.94
C PHE A 74 -7.46 20.80 -11.01
N LEU A 75 -6.55 19.87 -11.32
CA LEU A 75 -5.86 19.92 -12.59
C LEU A 75 -6.93 19.78 -13.68
N PRO A 76 -7.03 20.73 -14.62
CA PRO A 76 -7.97 20.63 -15.72
C PRO A 76 -7.64 19.37 -16.51
N SER A 77 -8.56 18.41 -16.50
CA SER A 77 -8.47 17.21 -17.31
C SER A 77 -8.43 17.62 -18.79
N PRO A 78 -7.50 17.08 -19.61
CA PRO A 78 -7.58 17.28 -21.05
C PRO A 78 -8.92 16.73 -21.54
N GLN A 79 -9.66 17.57 -22.26
CA GLN A 79 -10.97 17.26 -22.80
C GLN A 79 -10.83 16.22 -23.92
N SER A 80 -10.95 14.94 -23.59
CA SER A 80 -11.22 13.88 -24.56
C SER A 80 -12.73 13.69 -24.64
N SER A 81 -13.30 14.24 -25.72
CA SER A 81 -14.71 14.17 -26.08
C SER A 81 -15.12 12.79 -26.57
N LEU A 82 -16.38 12.43 -26.25
CA LEU A 82 -17.23 11.41 -26.86
C LEU A 82 -16.79 9.94 -26.73
N PHE A 83 -17.38 9.24 -25.75
CA PHE A 83 -18.22 8.04 -25.97
C PHE A 83 -18.89 7.68 -24.63
N GLN A 84 -20.08 8.22 -24.38
CA GLN A 84 -20.92 7.79 -23.24
C GLN A 84 -21.69 6.54 -23.65
N THR A 85 -21.37 5.40 -23.08
CA THR A 85 -22.24 4.21 -23.09
C THR A 85 -23.12 4.19 -21.84
N PRO A 86 -24.39 3.77 -21.95
CA PRO A 86 -25.35 3.85 -20.84
C PRO A 86 -25.04 2.78 -19.78
N ARG A 87 -24.60 3.25 -18.60
CA ARG A 87 -24.33 2.43 -17.42
C ARG A 87 -25.64 2.02 -16.76
N ARG A 88 -26.04 0.76 -16.99
CA ARG A 88 -27.18 0.06 -16.40
C ARG A 88 -27.08 0.05 -14.86
N GLN A 89 -27.92 0.82 -14.19
CA GLN A 89 -28.09 0.76 -12.73
C GLN A 89 -28.76 -0.57 -12.35
N ARG A 90 -28.08 -1.40 -11.57
CA ARG A 90 -28.65 -2.59 -10.94
C ARG A 90 -28.84 -2.28 -9.46
N SER A 91 -30.06 -1.89 -9.11
CA SER A 91 -30.54 -1.82 -7.74
C SER A 91 -30.72 -3.24 -7.21
N THR A 92 -29.92 -3.65 -6.24
CA THR A 92 -30.22 -4.84 -5.42
C THR A 92 -30.59 -4.36 -4.03
N SER A 93 -31.90 -4.34 -3.80
CA SER A 93 -32.55 -4.10 -2.53
C SER A 93 -32.76 -5.41 -1.76
N VAL A 94 -32.70 -5.30 -0.43
CA VAL A 94 -33.31 -6.16 0.59
C VAL A 94 -32.66 -7.53 0.89
N GLY A 95 -32.37 -7.71 2.18
CA GLY A 95 -32.07 -9.01 2.77
C GLY A 95 -31.70 -8.90 4.26
N SER A 96 -32.55 -8.24 5.06
CA SER A 96 -32.42 -8.23 6.52
C SER A 96 -32.91 -9.57 7.08
N MET A 97 -32.00 -10.44 7.49
CA MET A 97 -32.34 -11.66 8.23
C MET A 97 -32.01 -11.48 9.70
N ASN A 98 -33.07 -11.31 10.50
CA ASN A 98 -33.08 -11.54 11.93
C ASN A 98 -33.05 -13.06 12.17
N LEU A 99 -32.07 -13.56 12.92
CA LEU A 99 -32.01 -14.93 13.42
C LEU A 99 -31.80 -14.82 14.94
N VAL A 100 -32.91 -14.77 15.68
CA VAL A 100 -33.52 -15.87 16.44
C VAL A 100 -32.64 -16.31 17.61
N ASP A 101 -33.17 -15.92 18.77
CA ASP A 101 -32.91 -16.30 20.14
C ASP A 101 -33.02 -17.83 20.31
N GLU A 102 -32.00 -18.49 20.86
CA GLU A 102 -32.09 -19.90 21.26
C GLU A 102 -31.82 -20.02 22.76
N GLN A 103 -32.90 -20.36 23.45
CA GLN A 103 -33.01 -20.50 24.89
C GLN A 103 -32.30 -21.75 25.43
N HIS A 104 -32.09 -21.68 26.74
CA HIS A 104 -31.49 -22.66 27.63
C HIS A 104 -32.11 -24.07 27.55
N SER A 105 -31.27 -25.08 27.85
CA SER A 105 -31.73 -26.26 28.59
C SER A 105 -30.64 -26.81 29.52
N PRO A 106 -30.97 -27.13 30.79
CA PRO A 106 -30.07 -27.71 31.78
C PRO A 106 -30.19 -29.23 31.83
N GLY A 107 -29.08 -29.97 32.01
CA GLY A 107 -29.18 -31.41 32.13
C GLY A 107 -27.90 -32.14 32.56
N HIS A 108 -28.02 -32.80 33.70
CA HIS A 108 -27.30 -34.00 34.16
C HIS A 108 -25.91 -33.85 34.80
N ARG A 109 -25.96 -33.79 36.14
CA ARG A 109 -24.94 -34.34 37.06
C ARG A 109 -24.79 -35.84 36.79
N SER A 110 -23.56 -36.28 36.56
CA SER A 110 -23.18 -37.69 36.66
C SER A 110 -22.08 -37.79 37.71
N MET A 111 -22.37 -38.51 38.80
CA MET A 111 -21.40 -38.88 39.81
C MET A 111 -20.74 -40.19 39.38
N SER A 112 -19.43 -40.18 39.23
CA SER A 112 -18.66 -41.40 38.98
C SER A 112 -17.36 -41.35 39.78
N SER A 113 -17.42 -42.08 40.90
CA SER A 113 -16.43 -43.06 41.37
C SER A 113 -14.94 -42.69 41.28
N ASP A 114 -14.39 -42.39 42.46
CA ASP A 114 -12.97 -42.36 42.76
C ASP A 114 -12.31 -43.73 42.48
N THR A 115 -11.32 -43.72 41.57
CA THR A 115 -10.31 -44.78 41.44
C THR A 115 -8.93 -44.11 41.48
N PRO A 116 -8.03 -44.51 42.40
CA PRO A 116 -6.68 -43.94 42.47
C PRO A 116 -5.83 -44.54 41.34
N SER A 117 -5.72 -43.81 40.23
CA SER A 117 -4.86 -44.17 39.11
C SER A 117 -3.46 -43.59 39.29
N SER A 118 -2.52 -44.51 39.50
CA SER A 118 -1.13 -44.50 39.05
C SER A 118 -0.63 -43.21 38.39
N VAL A 119 0.34 -42.56 39.04
CA VAL A 119 1.03 -41.34 38.62
C VAL A 119 1.92 -41.65 37.41
N SER A 120 1.31 -41.81 36.23
CA SER A 120 2.05 -41.73 34.97
C SER A 120 2.19 -40.25 34.62
N SER A 121 3.38 -39.70 34.85
CA SER A 121 3.75 -38.35 34.44
C SER A 121 3.87 -38.32 32.92
N THR A 122 2.74 -38.29 32.23
CA THR A 122 2.70 -37.99 30.80
C THR A 122 3.28 -36.58 30.61
N PRO A 123 4.18 -36.37 29.64
CA PRO A 123 4.75 -35.06 29.41
C PRO A 123 3.62 -34.08 29.11
N SER A 124 3.47 -33.08 29.99
CA SER A 124 2.44 -32.04 29.88
C SER A 124 2.49 -31.44 28.49
N ARG A 125 1.50 -31.81 27.66
CA ARG A 125 1.34 -31.26 26.32
C ARG A 125 1.05 -29.78 26.50
N ARG A 126 2.02 -28.92 26.20
CA ARG A 126 1.85 -27.46 26.24
C ARG A 126 0.61 -27.10 25.43
N GLU A 127 -0.44 -26.68 26.13
CA GLU A 127 -1.67 -26.24 25.49
C GLU A 127 -1.34 -25.00 24.67
N ARG A 128 -1.58 -25.06 23.35
CA ARG A 128 -1.33 -23.92 22.46
C ARG A 128 -2.58 -23.05 22.48
N ALA A 129 -2.39 -21.76 22.75
CA ALA A 129 -3.47 -20.78 22.65
C ALA A 129 -4.11 -20.87 21.25
N SER A 130 -5.43 -21.06 21.22
CA SER A 130 -6.19 -21.16 19.98
C SER A 130 -7.29 -20.10 19.98
N LYS A 131 -7.84 -19.79 18.80
CA LYS A 131 -8.95 -18.84 18.68
C LYS A 131 -10.18 -19.26 19.52
N LYS A 132 -10.40 -20.55 19.72
CA LYS A 132 -11.51 -21.10 20.52
C LYS A 132 -11.21 -21.11 22.03
N LYS A 133 -9.93 -21.19 22.40
CA LYS A 133 -9.44 -21.22 23.78
C LYS A 133 -8.24 -20.26 23.93
N PRO A 134 -8.50 -18.96 24.07
CA PRO A 134 -7.46 -17.98 24.30
C PRO A 134 -6.99 -18.09 25.75
N ILE A 135 -5.96 -18.92 25.99
CA ILE A 135 -5.42 -19.21 27.34
C ILE A 135 -5.07 -17.91 28.10
N PHE A 136 -4.61 -16.89 27.39
CA PHE A 136 -4.21 -15.60 27.96
C PHE A 136 -5.20 -14.45 27.65
N GLY A 137 -6.39 -14.78 27.16
CA GLY A 137 -7.39 -13.80 26.75
C GLY A 137 -7.09 -13.13 25.40
N HIS A 138 -7.74 -11.99 25.16
CA HIS A 138 -7.60 -11.20 23.94
C HIS A 138 -6.84 -9.91 24.20
N VAL A 139 -6.07 -9.46 23.21
CA VAL A 139 -5.48 -8.12 23.16
C VAL A 139 -6.62 -7.12 23.05
N THR A 140 -6.64 -6.13 23.94
CA THR A 140 -7.66 -5.07 23.91
C THR A 140 -7.17 -3.88 23.08
N GLY A 141 -8.08 -3.06 22.56
CA GLY A 141 -7.71 -1.84 21.84
C GLY A 141 -7.28 -2.04 20.38
N VAL A 142 -7.47 -3.24 19.82
CA VAL A 142 -7.20 -3.53 18.41
C VAL A 142 -8.48 -3.39 17.59
N TYR A 143 -8.42 -2.61 16.52
CA TYR A 143 -9.55 -2.33 15.65
C TYR A 143 -9.14 -2.37 14.18
N ARG A 144 -10.13 -2.59 13.31
CA ARG A 144 -10.04 -2.51 11.86
C ARG A 144 -11.08 -1.52 11.35
N GLY A 145 -10.65 -0.32 10.99
CA GLY A 145 -11.56 0.82 10.92
C GLY A 145 -12.26 0.97 12.28
N THR A 146 -13.60 1.05 12.30
CA THR A 146 -14.37 1.13 13.54
C THR A 146 -14.69 -0.23 14.18
N ARG A 147 -14.36 -1.35 13.51
CA ARG A 147 -14.73 -2.69 13.99
C ARG A 147 -13.67 -3.25 14.92
N HIS A 148 -14.06 -3.74 16.09
CA HIS A 148 -13.13 -4.41 17.01
C HIS A 148 -12.53 -5.67 16.36
N LEU A 149 -11.22 -5.85 16.49
CA LEU A 149 -10.48 -6.98 15.94
C LEU A 149 -10.00 -7.89 17.08
N SER A 150 -10.64 -9.04 17.25
CA SER A 150 -10.21 -10.05 18.22
C SER A 150 -8.85 -10.63 17.82
N CYS A 151 -7.83 -10.31 18.61
CA CYS A 151 -6.50 -10.92 18.56
C CYS A 151 -6.26 -11.64 19.88
N PHE A 152 -5.95 -12.94 19.85
CA PHE A 152 -5.68 -13.70 21.06
C PHE A 152 -4.24 -13.49 21.52
N ARG A 153 -4.04 -13.40 22.83
CA ARG A 153 -2.70 -13.30 23.41
C ARG A 153 -2.00 -14.65 23.33
N THR A 154 -0.75 -14.65 22.88
CA THR A 154 0.10 -15.86 22.88
C THR A 154 0.96 -15.98 24.13
N ARG A 155 1.02 -14.91 24.93
CA ARG A 155 1.78 -14.79 26.17
C ARG A 155 0.89 -14.18 27.24
N GLN A 156 1.19 -14.46 28.51
CA GLN A 156 0.51 -13.83 29.62
C GLN A 156 0.77 -12.32 29.60
N ALA A 157 -0.28 -11.53 29.80
CA ALA A 157 -0.14 -10.08 29.91
C ALA A 157 0.80 -9.74 31.07
N ILE A 158 1.64 -8.74 30.86
CA ILE A 158 2.60 -8.30 31.86
C ILE A 158 1.83 -7.61 32.97
N ASN A 159 1.98 -8.10 34.19
CA ASN A 159 1.35 -7.48 35.35
C ASN A 159 2.03 -6.14 35.64
N PRO A 160 1.33 -4.99 35.56
CA PRO A 160 1.95 -3.68 35.74
C PRO A 160 2.60 -3.54 37.13
N GLY A 161 2.04 -4.17 38.16
CA GLY A 161 2.59 -4.14 39.53
C GLY A 161 3.93 -4.87 39.73
N LYS A 162 4.38 -5.70 38.77
CA LYS A 162 5.68 -6.40 38.85
C LYS A 162 6.80 -5.68 38.09
N ILE A 163 6.47 -4.57 37.43
CA ILE A 163 7.42 -3.78 36.67
C ILE A 163 8.16 -2.90 37.68
N GLY A 164 9.36 -3.35 38.10
CA GLY A 164 10.21 -2.56 38.99
C GLY A 164 10.53 -1.18 38.40
N LYS A 165 11.14 -0.28 39.19
CA LYS A 165 11.60 1.05 38.74
C LYS A 165 12.49 0.91 37.49
N LEU A 166 11.89 0.98 36.33
CA LEU A 166 12.53 0.68 35.06
C LEU A 166 12.84 2.00 34.38
N ASN A 167 14.07 2.10 33.86
CA ASN A 167 14.45 3.17 32.93
C ASN A 167 13.64 3.02 31.64
N VAL A 168 12.42 3.55 31.67
CA VAL A 168 11.45 3.58 30.57
C VAL A 168 12.09 4.02 29.24
N PRO A 169 12.95 5.06 29.18
CA PRO A 169 13.46 5.56 27.91
C PRO A 169 14.24 4.50 27.13
N LYS A 170 15.24 3.85 27.75
CA LYS A 170 16.15 2.93 27.04
C LYS A 170 15.42 1.70 26.50
N ARG A 171 14.64 1.02 27.36
CA ARG A 171 13.90 -0.18 26.94
C ARG A 171 12.87 0.12 25.87
N PHE A 172 12.23 1.28 25.94
CA PHE A 172 11.28 1.72 24.94
C PHE A 172 11.94 1.87 23.56
N TYR A 173 13.09 2.55 23.48
CA TYR A 173 13.81 2.71 22.21
C TYR A 173 14.32 1.38 21.67
N ASP A 174 14.93 0.53 22.53
CA ASP A 174 15.45 -0.77 22.11
C ASP A 174 14.33 -1.68 21.56
N ARG A 175 13.15 -1.67 22.19
CA ARG A 175 11.99 -2.44 21.73
C ARG A 175 11.39 -1.87 20.46
N THR A 176 11.20 -0.56 20.39
CA THR A 176 10.67 0.10 19.19
C THR A 176 11.60 -0.17 18.01
N ARG A 177 12.92 -0.06 18.19
CA ARG A 177 13.92 -0.41 17.18
C ARG A 177 13.82 -1.88 16.79
N SER A 178 13.78 -2.80 17.76
CA SER A 178 13.64 -4.23 17.48
C SER A 178 12.36 -4.55 16.71
N LEU A 179 11.24 -3.90 17.06
CA LEU A 179 9.97 -4.01 16.37
C LEU A 179 10.10 -3.54 14.92
N MET A 180 10.67 -2.36 14.69
CA MET A 180 10.86 -1.81 13.33
C MET A 180 11.77 -2.70 12.47
N THR A 181 12.89 -3.17 13.01
CA THR A 181 13.81 -4.05 12.26
C THR A 181 13.14 -5.38 11.89
N LYS A 182 12.33 -5.95 12.79
CA LYS A 182 11.55 -7.17 12.50
C LYS A 182 10.49 -6.92 11.44
N VAL A 183 9.79 -5.78 11.52
CA VAL A 183 8.77 -5.41 10.53
C VAL A 183 9.40 -5.23 9.15
N ALA A 184 10.54 -4.54 9.05
CA ALA A 184 11.25 -4.34 7.78
C ALA A 184 11.73 -5.66 7.15
N SER A 185 12.22 -6.61 7.95
CA SER A 185 12.73 -7.90 7.47
C SER A 185 11.66 -8.86 6.93
N LEU A 186 10.36 -8.59 7.11
CA LEU A 186 9.29 -9.57 6.92
C LEU A 186 8.34 -9.26 5.76
N SER A 187 8.76 -8.55 4.73
CA SER A 187 7.92 -8.05 3.61
C SER A 187 6.82 -9.02 3.11
N HIS A 188 7.12 -10.32 2.95
CA HIS A 188 6.15 -11.35 2.54
C HIS A 188 5.32 -11.98 3.66
N LEU A 189 5.85 -12.09 4.87
CA LEU A 189 5.14 -12.65 6.04
C LEU A 189 4.33 -11.59 6.80
N LEU A 190 4.55 -10.32 6.46
CA LEU A 190 4.01 -9.15 7.12
C LEU A 190 2.49 -9.17 7.20
N ILE A 191 1.75 -9.55 6.15
CA ILE A 191 0.28 -9.54 6.23
C ILE A 191 -0.24 -10.49 7.33
N ARG A 192 0.40 -11.66 7.52
CA ARG A 192 0.01 -12.63 8.57
C ARG A 192 0.52 -12.22 9.95
N LEU A 193 1.76 -11.75 10.05
CA LEU A 193 2.36 -11.38 11.34
C LEU A 193 1.81 -10.07 11.87
N PHE A 194 1.49 -9.12 10.99
CA PHE A 194 0.91 -7.83 11.37
C PHE A 194 -0.41 -7.99 12.10
N LYS A 195 -1.20 -9.00 11.72
CA LYS A 195 -2.48 -9.27 12.37
C LYS A 195 -2.35 -9.85 13.79
N LEU A 196 -1.29 -10.62 14.07
CA LEU A 196 -1.18 -11.40 15.30
C LEU A 196 -0.09 -10.91 16.26
N ILE A 197 1.10 -10.59 15.74
CA ILE A 197 2.28 -10.33 16.57
C ILE A 197 2.38 -8.86 16.94
N VAL A 198 2.13 -7.97 15.99
CA VAL A 198 2.31 -6.53 16.19
C VAL A 198 1.41 -5.99 17.31
N PRO A 199 0.10 -6.28 17.36
CA PRO A 199 -0.75 -5.78 18.44
C PRO A 199 -0.32 -6.27 19.82
N LEU A 200 0.17 -7.52 19.90
CA LEU A 200 0.64 -8.09 21.16
C LEU A 200 1.90 -7.38 21.67
N GLN A 201 2.86 -7.10 20.77
CA GLN A 201 4.09 -6.39 21.13
C GLN A 201 3.81 -4.94 21.52
N LEU A 202 2.84 -4.29 20.87
CA LEU A 202 2.41 -2.94 21.21
C LEU A 202 1.67 -2.90 22.55
N GLU A 203 0.85 -3.91 22.86
CA GLU A 203 0.21 -4.05 24.17
C GLU A 203 1.24 -4.22 25.30
N ASP A 204 2.23 -5.09 25.11
CA ASP A 204 3.32 -5.26 26.07
C ASP A 204 4.12 -3.96 26.23
N LEU A 205 4.41 -3.25 25.15
CA LEU A 205 5.14 -1.98 25.18
C LEU A 205 4.35 -0.89 25.92
N ALA A 206 3.07 -0.73 25.60
CA ALA A 206 2.21 0.27 26.22
C ALA A 206 1.99 -0.03 27.71
N THR A 207 1.79 -1.30 28.07
CA THR A 207 1.64 -1.73 29.46
C THR A 207 2.91 -1.52 30.25
N GLU A 208 4.07 -1.82 29.66
CA GLU A 208 5.36 -1.66 30.34
C GLU A 208 5.77 -0.22 30.57
N THR A 209 5.45 0.65 29.62
CA THR A 209 5.87 2.06 29.67
C THR A 209 4.79 2.99 30.22
N GLY A 210 3.54 2.52 30.29
CA GLY A 210 2.39 3.35 30.67
C GLY A 210 2.15 4.51 29.70
N CYS A 211 2.63 4.42 28.45
CA CYS A 211 2.57 5.52 27.50
C CYS A 211 1.24 5.59 26.73
N TRP A 212 0.96 6.78 26.19
CA TRP A 212 -0.06 6.97 25.17
C TRP A 212 0.48 6.45 23.84
N LEU A 213 -0.07 5.34 23.36
CA LEU A 213 0.37 4.70 22.14
C LEU A 213 -0.80 4.55 21.19
N TYR A 214 -0.69 5.22 20.04
CA TYR A 214 -1.56 5.01 18.90
C TYR A 214 -0.72 4.50 17.74
N PHE A 215 -1.10 3.35 17.21
CA PHE A 215 -0.41 2.73 16.10
C PHE A 215 -1.44 2.35 15.05
N ASN A 216 -1.19 2.72 13.80
CA ASN A 216 -2.04 2.33 12.69
C ASN A 216 -1.18 1.84 11.51
N ALA A 217 -1.75 0.97 10.69
CA ALA A 217 -1.19 0.68 9.38
C ALA A 217 -2.26 0.23 8.40
N GLN A 218 -2.04 0.60 7.15
CA GLN A 218 -2.81 0.14 6.01
C GLN A 218 -1.88 -0.37 4.93
N LEU A 219 -2.21 -1.53 4.35
CA LEU A 219 -1.57 -1.94 3.11
C LEU A 219 -2.19 -1.12 1.97
N PRO A 220 -1.41 -0.37 1.17
CA PRO A 220 -1.96 0.52 0.14
C PRO A 220 -2.80 -0.20 -0.92
N THR A 221 -2.48 -1.47 -1.20
CA THR A 221 -3.22 -2.33 -2.14
C THR A 221 -4.45 -3.00 -1.50
N SER A 222 -4.64 -2.90 -0.19
CA SER A 222 -5.76 -3.55 0.49
C SER A 222 -7.03 -2.73 0.38
N GLN A 223 -8.13 -3.39 -0.02
CA GLN A 223 -9.48 -2.82 0.04
C GLN A 223 -10.03 -2.73 1.47
N HIS A 224 -9.30 -3.27 2.44
CA HIS A 224 -9.76 -3.30 3.80
C HIS A 224 -9.38 -2.03 4.57
N PRO A 225 -10.18 -1.62 5.58
CA PRO A 225 -9.82 -0.53 6.46
C PRO A 225 -8.48 -0.81 7.18
N PHE A 226 -7.76 0.26 7.49
CA PHE A 226 -6.53 0.18 8.28
C PHE A 226 -6.78 -0.51 9.63
N ILE A 227 -5.76 -1.24 10.07
CA ILE A 227 -5.73 -1.83 11.39
C ILE A 227 -5.06 -0.83 12.31
N HIS A 228 -5.61 -0.63 13.50
CA HIS A 228 -4.98 0.20 14.50
C HIS A 228 -5.05 -0.43 15.90
N TYR A 229 -4.09 -0.05 16.72
CA TYR A 229 -3.99 -0.36 18.13
C TYR A 229 -3.95 0.95 18.92
N THR A 230 -4.76 1.02 19.97
CA THR A 230 -4.78 2.14 20.90
C THR A 230 -4.54 1.62 22.32
N SER A 231 -3.52 2.15 23.01
CA SER A 231 -3.23 1.74 24.39
C SER A 231 -4.42 1.97 25.32
N GLU A 232 -4.52 1.17 26.37
CA GLU A 232 -5.58 1.29 27.37
C GLU A 232 -5.64 2.71 27.97
N ARG A 233 -4.48 3.25 28.36
CA ARG A 233 -4.38 4.60 28.89
C ARG A 233 -4.86 5.67 27.91
N LEU A 234 -4.50 5.54 26.63
CA LEU A 234 -4.93 6.48 25.61
C LEU A 234 -6.43 6.34 25.30
N ARG A 235 -7.02 5.15 25.44
CA ARG A 235 -8.48 4.96 25.32
C ARG A 235 -9.25 5.56 26.50
N SER A 236 -8.72 5.47 27.71
CA SER A 236 -9.36 6.06 28.89
C SER A 236 -9.23 7.58 28.95
N GLU A 237 -8.07 8.11 28.54
CA GLU A 237 -7.75 9.55 28.69
C GLU A 237 -7.98 10.35 27.39
N GLY A 238 -7.98 9.71 26.22
CA GLY A 238 -7.95 10.41 24.92
C GLY A 238 -9.27 11.04 24.47
N GLY A 239 -10.43 10.50 24.88
CA GLY A 239 -11.75 11.06 24.52
C GLY A 239 -11.91 11.42 23.04
N GLU A 240 -12.45 12.61 22.76
CA GLU A 240 -12.71 13.12 21.40
C GLU A 240 -11.44 13.35 20.56
N LEU A 241 -10.29 13.61 21.19
CA LEU A 241 -9.02 13.77 20.49
C LEU A 241 -8.68 12.51 19.68
N MET A 242 -9.05 11.33 20.20
CA MET A 242 -8.80 10.09 19.50
C MET A 242 -9.65 9.91 18.25
N ASP A 243 -10.87 10.43 18.24
CA ASP A 243 -11.71 10.42 17.05
C ASP A 243 -11.11 11.33 15.97
N SER A 244 -10.57 12.49 16.34
CA SER A 244 -9.87 13.39 15.41
C SER A 244 -8.65 12.71 14.79
N VAL A 245 -7.78 12.10 15.60
CA VAL A 245 -6.58 11.38 15.11
C VAL A 245 -6.97 10.19 14.22
N HIS A 246 -8.02 9.45 14.58
CA HIS A 246 -8.52 8.34 13.77
C HIS A 246 -9.09 8.83 12.42
N GLN A 247 -9.85 9.94 12.42
CA GLN A 247 -10.37 10.55 11.20
C GLN A 247 -9.25 11.10 10.31
N ALA A 248 -8.24 11.76 10.88
CA ALA A 248 -7.07 12.24 10.15
C ALA A 248 -6.33 11.07 9.49
N SER A 249 -6.08 9.99 10.23
CA SER A 249 -5.46 8.76 9.71
C SER A 249 -6.28 8.16 8.57
N LYS A 250 -7.62 8.10 8.72
CA LYS A 250 -8.52 7.62 7.66
C LYS A 250 -8.44 8.46 6.39
N ARG A 251 -8.44 9.80 6.50
CA ARG A 251 -8.31 10.71 5.36
C ARG A 251 -6.97 10.53 4.66
N MET A 252 -5.88 10.47 5.43
CA MET A 252 -4.52 10.24 4.94
C MET A 252 -4.44 8.96 4.10
N TYR A 253 -4.86 7.82 4.64
CA TYR A 253 -4.81 6.57 3.90
C TYR A 253 -5.75 6.55 2.70
N SER A 254 -6.94 7.15 2.81
CA SER A 254 -7.87 7.24 1.67
C SER A 254 -7.27 8.05 0.52
N SER A 255 -6.58 9.15 0.84
CA SER A 255 -5.86 9.97 -0.12
C SER A 255 -4.71 9.19 -0.78
N LEU A 256 -3.89 8.51 0.02
CA LEU A 256 -2.78 7.69 -0.47
C LEU A 256 -3.27 6.56 -1.41
N GLN A 257 -4.37 5.90 -1.06
CA GLN A 257 -4.97 4.87 -1.92
C GLN A 257 -5.52 5.45 -3.21
N ALA A 258 -6.15 6.63 -3.16
CA ALA A 258 -6.63 7.31 -4.35
C ALA A 258 -5.47 7.71 -5.27
N ALA A 259 -4.39 8.27 -4.72
CA ALA A 259 -3.18 8.62 -5.46
C ALA A 259 -2.59 7.39 -6.17
N ARG A 260 -2.34 6.29 -5.44
CA ARG A 260 -1.81 5.07 -6.06
C ARG A 260 -2.70 4.48 -7.16
N ARG A 261 -4.02 4.59 -7.04
CA ARG A 261 -4.94 4.16 -8.11
C ARG A 261 -4.80 5.02 -9.35
N ARG A 262 -4.62 6.34 -9.19
CA ARG A 262 -4.35 7.25 -10.30
C ARG A 262 -3.03 6.92 -10.98
N ASP A 263 -1.97 6.72 -10.19
CA ASP A 263 -0.66 6.35 -10.72
C ASP A 263 -0.74 5.03 -11.51
N ALA A 264 -1.41 4.01 -10.96
CA ALA A 264 -1.60 2.74 -11.65
C ALA A 264 -2.40 2.90 -12.95
N SER A 265 -3.44 3.74 -12.97
CA SER A 265 -4.18 4.01 -14.20
C SER A 265 -3.37 4.81 -15.23
N GLN A 266 -2.54 5.75 -14.78
CA GLN A 266 -1.67 6.53 -15.66
C GLN A 266 -0.61 5.64 -16.31
N ILE A 267 0.09 4.83 -15.49
CA ILE A 267 1.08 3.86 -15.97
C ILE A 267 0.44 2.90 -16.99
N ALA A 268 -0.80 2.44 -16.75
CA ALA A 268 -1.49 1.57 -17.68
C ALA A 268 -1.78 2.25 -19.03
N ALA A 269 -2.19 3.52 -19.02
CA ALA A 269 -2.44 4.30 -20.23
C ALA A 269 -1.15 4.62 -21.01
N ASP A 270 -0.08 4.96 -20.29
CA ASP A 270 1.23 5.22 -20.89
C ASP A 270 1.78 3.94 -21.55
N LEU A 271 1.60 2.79 -20.90
CA LEU A 271 2.00 1.48 -21.42
C LEU A 271 1.23 1.11 -22.69
N GLU A 272 -0.09 1.37 -22.72
CA GLU A 272 -0.91 1.17 -23.92
C GLU A 272 -0.44 2.04 -25.08
N THR A 273 -0.18 3.33 -24.82
CA THR A 273 0.35 4.27 -25.83
C THR A 273 1.71 3.79 -26.37
N ALA A 274 2.62 3.37 -25.49
CA ALA A 274 3.93 2.85 -25.89
C ALA A 274 3.83 1.57 -26.72
N ARG A 275 2.83 0.71 -26.44
CA ARG A 275 2.57 -0.49 -27.25
C ARG A 275 2.07 -0.13 -28.64
N ASP A 276 1.18 0.85 -28.77
CA ASP A 276 0.65 1.31 -30.05
C ASP A 276 1.73 2.00 -30.91
N GLU A 277 2.63 2.77 -30.29
CA GLU A 277 3.77 3.35 -30.98
C GLU A 277 4.74 2.28 -31.49
N LEU A 278 4.98 1.25 -30.67
CA LEU A 278 5.85 0.13 -31.03
C LEU A 278 5.26 -0.71 -32.17
N THR A 279 3.94 -0.94 -32.21
CA THR A 279 3.29 -1.65 -33.32
C THR A 279 3.36 -0.83 -34.61
N ARG A 280 3.06 0.47 -34.57
CA ARG A 280 3.20 1.36 -35.73
C ARG A 280 4.63 1.44 -36.25
N ALA A 281 5.62 1.51 -35.36
CA ALA A 281 7.02 1.52 -35.75
C ALA A 281 7.43 0.23 -36.47
N LYS A 282 6.99 -0.93 -35.96
CA LYS A 282 7.23 -2.23 -36.60
C LYS A 282 6.57 -2.34 -37.98
N GLU A 283 5.32 -1.89 -38.11
CA GLU A 283 4.63 -1.87 -39.41
C GLU A 283 5.33 -0.93 -40.41
N ALA A 284 5.82 0.22 -39.96
CA ALA A 284 6.57 1.15 -40.79
C ALA A 284 7.92 0.57 -41.23
N GLU A 285 8.64 -0.12 -40.35
CA GLU A 285 9.88 -0.82 -40.66
C GLU A 285 9.64 -1.93 -41.70
N GLU A 286 8.63 -2.77 -41.51
CA GLU A 286 8.28 -3.83 -42.45
C GLU A 286 7.90 -3.26 -43.83
N ALA A 287 7.14 -2.16 -43.85
CA ALA A 287 6.81 -1.46 -45.09
C ALA A 287 8.05 -0.85 -45.78
N ALA A 288 8.99 -0.30 -45.01
CA ALA A 288 10.25 0.22 -45.55
C ALA A 288 11.13 -0.90 -46.14
N LEU A 289 11.23 -2.04 -45.46
CA LEU A 289 11.93 -3.22 -45.97
C LEU A 289 11.33 -3.73 -47.27
N LYS A 290 10.00 -3.81 -47.37
CA LYS A 290 9.31 -4.20 -48.61
C LYS A 290 9.60 -3.25 -49.76
N ARG A 291 9.54 -1.93 -49.54
CA ARG A 291 9.88 -0.92 -50.57
C ARG A 291 11.34 -0.98 -51.00
N ALA A 292 12.26 -1.20 -50.06
CA ALA A 292 13.68 -1.35 -50.35
C ALA A 292 13.94 -2.58 -51.23
N GLU A 293 13.27 -3.69 -50.94
CA GLU A 293 13.35 -4.92 -51.73
C GLU A 293 12.75 -4.75 -53.13
N GLU A 294 11.57 -4.12 -53.25
CA GLU A 294 10.97 -3.78 -54.54
C GLU A 294 11.91 -2.92 -55.40
N TYR A 295 12.56 -1.94 -54.78
CA TYR A 295 13.54 -1.08 -55.46
C TYR A 295 14.78 -1.87 -55.90
N ARG A 296 15.28 -2.78 -55.07
CA ARG A 296 16.39 -3.68 -55.42
C ARG A 296 16.06 -4.53 -56.65
N VAL A 297 14.89 -5.18 -56.65
CA VAL A 297 14.41 -5.98 -57.79
C VAL A 297 14.26 -5.12 -59.06
N ALA A 298 13.77 -3.89 -58.93
CA ALA A 298 13.64 -2.97 -60.07
C ALA A 298 15.00 -2.55 -60.67
N LEU A 299 16.02 -2.31 -59.84
CA LEU A 299 17.38 -2.01 -60.30
C LEU A 299 18.02 -3.20 -61.02
N GLU A 300 17.86 -4.41 -60.48
CA GLU A 300 18.32 -5.65 -61.12
C GLU A 300 17.67 -5.84 -62.50
N ALA A 301 16.36 -5.60 -62.61
CA ALA A 301 15.63 -5.68 -63.88
C ALA A 301 16.09 -4.65 -64.92
N ALA A 302 16.58 -3.48 -64.48
CA ALA A 302 17.13 -2.45 -65.36
C ALA A 302 18.56 -2.77 -65.85
N GLY A 303 19.17 -3.89 -65.42
CA GLY A 303 20.54 -4.27 -65.80
C GLY A 303 21.62 -3.44 -65.09
N ILE A 304 21.25 -2.67 -64.05
CA ILE A 304 22.19 -1.95 -63.21
C ILE A 304 22.64 -2.92 -62.12
N ASN A 305 23.82 -3.51 -62.30
CA ASN A 305 24.36 -4.47 -61.35
C ASN A 305 24.80 -3.73 -60.07
N VAL A 306 24.03 -3.87 -58.99
CA VAL A 306 24.35 -3.31 -57.67
C VAL A 306 25.37 -4.26 -57.01
N ALA A 307 26.64 -4.05 -57.31
CA ALA A 307 27.77 -4.76 -56.70
C ALA A 307 28.20 -4.11 -55.38
#